data_AF-A0A1G3WJM2-F1
#
_entry.id   AF-A0A1G3WJM2-F1
#
_cell.length_a   1.000
_cell.length_b   1.000
_cell.length_c   1.000
_cell.angle_alpha   90.00
_cell.angle_beta   90.00
_cell.angle_gamma   90.00
#
_symmetry.space_group_name_H-M   'P 1'
#
loop_
_entity.id
_entity.type
_entity.pdbx_description
1 polymer ?
#
loop_
_entity_poly.entity_id
_entity_poly.type
_entity_poly.pdbx_seq_one_letter_code
_entity_poly.pdbx_strand_id
1 'polypeptide(L)'
;MKPFDSERQAYLIIQKQSEERPVVEFMFEGVERINIVPSPVNYDSLLWGILLERKDGFIYFASAILDVDSLEGSSDWVTWIKAKSVKWREALQYIGDSTVYVHKDL
;
A
#
# COMPACT_ATOMS: atom_id res chain seq x y z
N MET A 1 18.93 18.11 -10.23
CA MET A 1 18.12 17.29 -9.31
C MET A 1 17.12 18.23 -8.64
N LYS A 2 15.81 18.06 -8.82
CA LYS A 2 14.81 18.78 -8.03
C LYS A 2 14.50 17.88 -6.83
N PRO A 3 15.02 18.17 -5.62
CA PRO A 3 14.88 17.25 -4.47
C PRO A 3 13.46 17.28 -3.87
N PHE A 4 12.52 17.97 -4.52
CA PHE A 4 11.14 18.12 -4.08
C PHE A 4 10.23 17.43 -5.10
N ASP A 5 9.68 16.30 -4.70
CA ASP A 5 8.46 15.79 -5.33
C ASP A 5 7.30 16.66 -4.85
N SER A 6 6.81 17.52 -5.75
CA SER A 6 5.66 18.39 -5.47
C SER A 6 4.34 17.62 -5.40
N GLU A 7 4.29 16.40 -5.97
CA GLU A 7 3.08 15.59 -6.05
C GLU A 7 2.92 14.70 -4.81
N ARG A 8 4.04 14.24 -4.22
CA ARG A 8 4.10 13.34 -3.05
C ARG A 8 3.23 12.11 -3.30
N GLN A 9 3.61 11.35 -4.32
CA GLN A 9 2.86 10.17 -4.76
C GLN A 9 3.43 8.88 -4.20
N ALA A 10 2.54 7.96 -3.82
CA ALA A 10 2.90 6.59 -3.49
C ALA A 10 2.04 5.62 -4.29
N TYR A 11 2.70 4.64 -4.91
CA TYR A 11 2.03 3.56 -5.62
C TYR A 11 2.11 2.30 -4.76
N LEU A 12 0.96 1.65 -4.56
CA LEU A 12 0.86 0.37 -3.87
C LEU A 12 0.19 -0.64 -4.78
N ILE A 13 0.91 -1.70 -5.13
CA ILE A 13 0.40 -2.79 -5.96
C ILE A 13 0.14 -3.98 -5.04
N ILE A 14 -1.10 -4.48 -5.05
CA ILE A 14 -1.51 -5.63 -4.24
C ILE A 14 -1.97 -6.73 -5.18
N GLN A 15 -1.39 -7.91 -5.02
CA GLN A 15 -1.85 -9.12 -5.67
C GLN A 15 -2.77 -9.91 -4.71
N LYS A 16 -4.03 -10.12 -5.12
CA LYS A 16 -4.97 -11.03 -4.48
C LYS A 16 -4.61 -12.48 -4.81
N GLN A 17 -4.88 -13.37 -3.87
CA GLN A 17 -4.74 -14.82 -4.07
C GLN A 17 -5.82 -15.42 -5.01
N SER A 18 -6.93 -14.72 -5.26
CA SER A 18 -8.03 -15.19 -6.11
C SER A 18 -7.73 -15.02 -7.61
N GLU A 19 -8.13 -15.99 -8.43
CA GLU A 19 -7.88 -15.99 -9.88
C GLU A 19 -8.61 -14.89 -10.67
N GLU A 20 -9.81 -14.46 -10.23
CA GLU A 20 -10.53 -13.36 -10.88
C GLU A 20 -10.03 -11.99 -10.39
N ARG A 21 -9.40 -11.22 -11.30
CA ARG A 21 -8.84 -9.87 -11.09
C ARG A 21 -7.78 -9.84 -9.98
N PRO A 22 -6.60 -10.43 -10.21
CA PRO A 22 -5.67 -10.69 -9.13
C PRO A 22 -4.81 -9.48 -8.76
N VAL A 23 -4.80 -8.36 -9.50
CA VAL A 23 -3.90 -7.23 -9.15
C VAL A 23 -4.61 -5.88 -9.19
N VAL A 24 -4.46 -5.13 -8.11
CA VAL A 24 -4.94 -3.74 -7.96
C VAL A 24 -3.76 -2.83 -7.70
N GLU A 25 -3.70 -1.72 -8.42
CA GLU A 25 -2.76 -0.62 -8.16
C GLU A 25 -3.53 0.54 -7.52
N PHE A 26 -3.03 1.00 -6.37
CA PHE A 26 -3.44 2.25 -5.73
C PHE A 26 -2.40 3.32 -6.00
N MET A 27 -2.85 4.52 -6.34
CA MET A 27 -2.03 5.72 -6.43
C MET A 27 -2.55 6.74 -5.40
N PHE A 28 -1.76 6.97 -4.37
CA PHE A 28 -2.01 7.96 -3.33
C PHE A 28 -1.35 9.29 -3.73
N GLU A 29 -2.08 10.40 -3.61
CA GLU A 29 -1.56 11.75 -3.90
C GLU A 29 -1.57 12.61 -2.63
N GLY A 30 -0.59 13.50 -2.50
CA GLY A 30 -0.44 14.32 -1.31
C GLY A 30 -0.18 13.48 -0.06
N VAL A 31 0.67 12.46 -0.18
CA VAL A 31 1.05 11.60 0.94
C VAL A 31 1.67 12.44 2.06
N GLU A 32 1.12 12.32 3.27
CA GLU A 32 1.67 12.95 4.47
C GLU A 32 2.56 12.00 5.24
N ARG A 33 2.23 10.70 5.23
CA ARG A 33 3.03 9.68 5.91
C ARG A 33 2.85 8.31 5.29
N ILE A 34 3.95 7.58 5.28
CA ILE A 34 4.03 6.15 4.98
C ILE A 34 4.72 5.50 6.17
N ASN A 35 4.10 4.45 6.70
CA ASN A 35 4.72 3.54 7.65
C ASN A 35 4.82 2.16 7.01
N ILE A 36 6.03 1.60 6.92
CA ILE A 36 6.26 0.28 6.34
C ILE A 36 6.82 -0.62 7.43
N VAL A 37 6.07 -1.69 7.73
CA VAL A 37 6.51 -2.76 8.61
C VAL A 37 6.73 -4.00 7.75
N PRO A 38 7.99 -4.43 7.54
CA PRO A 38 8.26 -5.64 6.77
C PRO A 38 7.78 -6.88 7.53
N SER A 39 7.40 -7.92 6.79
CA SER A 39 7.15 -9.23 7.38
C SER A 39 8.41 -9.76 8.07
N PRO A 40 8.28 -10.46 9.20
CA PRO A 40 9.41 -11.12 9.83
C PRO A 40 10.09 -12.13 8.89
N VAL A 41 11.35 -12.45 9.19
CA VAL A 41 12.10 -13.46 8.44
C VAL A 41 11.36 -14.80 8.47
N ASN A 42 11.23 -15.45 7.30
CA ASN A 42 10.49 -16.70 7.08
C ASN A 42 8.95 -16.60 7.14
N TYR A 43 8.38 -15.40 7.02
CA TYR A 43 6.94 -15.20 6.87
C TYR A 43 6.59 -14.61 5.51
N ASP A 44 5.47 -15.04 4.95
CA ASP A 44 4.90 -14.44 3.75
C ASP A 44 4.32 -13.05 4.06
N SER A 45 4.38 -12.13 3.10
CA SER A 45 3.79 -10.78 3.21
C SER A 45 2.28 -10.77 2.92
N LEU A 46 1.56 -11.72 3.50
CA LEU A 46 0.12 -11.83 3.34
C LEU A 46 -0.62 -10.72 4.08
N LEU A 47 -1.54 -10.07 3.38
CA LEU A 47 -2.48 -9.12 3.92
C LEU A 47 -3.79 -9.84 4.22
N TRP A 48 -4.07 -10.12 5.50
CA TRP A 48 -5.30 -10.82 5.93
C TRP A 48 -6.56 -9.95 5.86
N GLY A 49 -6.36 -8.63 5.85
CA GLY A 49 -7.41 -7.64 5.67
C GLY A 49 -6.77 -6.30 5.40
N ILE A 50 -7.48 -5.43 4.70
CA ILE A 50 -7.05 -4.06 4.45
C ILE A 50 -8.11 -3.10 4.97
N LEU A 51 -7.65 -1.99 5.53
CA LEU A 51 -8.48 -0.82 5.80
C LEU A 51 -8.27 0.19 4.68
N LEU A 52 -9.36 0.75 4.16
CA LEU A 52 -9.33 1.95 3.34
C LEU A 52 -10.44 2.88 3.82
N GLU A 53 -10.07 3.90 4.60
CA GLU A 53 -11.01 4.77 5.30
C GLU A 53 -10.73 6.25 5.02
N ARG A 54 -11.80 7.05 4.94
CA ARG A 54 -11.69 8.51 4.84
C ARG A 54 -12.03 9.16 6.17
N LYS A 55 -11.10 9.94 6.73
CA LYS A 55 -11.29 10.66 8.00
C LYS A 55 -10.52 11.99 8.00
N ASP A 56 -11.13 13.05 8.53
CA ASP A 56 -10.54 14.39 8.68
C ASP A 56 -9.86 14.96 7.43
N GLY A 57 -10.45 14.71 6.26
CA GLY A 57 -9.92 15.17 4.96
C GLY A 57 -8.77 14.33 4.42
N PHE A 58 -8.49 13.18 5.01
CA PHE A 58 -7.48 12.22 4.58
C PHE A 58 -8.07 10.87 4.20
N ILE A 59 -7.32 10.16 3.38
CA ILE A 59 -7.46 8.73 3.16
C ILE A 59 -6.40 8.01 3.97
N TYR A 60 -6.82 6.98 4.70
CA TYR A 60 -5.97 6.06 5.42
C TYR A 60 -6.07 4.69 4.76
N PHE A 61 -4.93 4.13 4.40
CA PHE A 61 -4.78 2.73 4.05
C PHE A 61 -4.03 2.02 5.18
N ALA A 62 -4.45 0.82 5.57
CA ALA A 62 -3.68 -0.02 6.50
C ALA A 62 -3.72 -1.50 6.12
N SER A 63 -2.63 -2.21 6.41
CA SER A 63 -2.46 -3.65 6.21
C SER A 63 -3.21 -4.53 7.23
N ALA A 64 -4.09 -3.92 8.02
CA ALA A 64 -4.90 -4.56 9.05
C ALA A 64 -6.19 -3.76 9.26
N ILE A 65 -7.23 -4.41 9.80
CA ILE A 65 -8.49 -3.75 10.18
C ILE A 65 -8.34 -3.27 11.63
N LEU A 66 -8.26 -1.95 11.82
CA LEU A 66 -8.16 -1.30 13.13
C LEU A 66 -8.78 0.10 13.07
N ASP A 67 -8.89 0.75 14.23
CA ASP A 67 -9.28 2.17 14.31
C ASP A 67 -8.15 3.05 13.76
N VAL A 68 -8.49 3.93 12.80
CA VAL A 68 -7.57 4.91 12.21
C VAL A 68 -6.84 5.74 13.27
N ASP A 69 -7.49 6.07 14.38
CA ASP A 69 -6.87 6.89 15.45
C ASP A 69 -5.75 6.15 16.18
N SER A 70 -5.70 4.82 16.08
CA SER A 70 -4.65 3.99 16.67
C SER A 70 -3.44 3.77 15.77
N LEU A 71 -3.48 4.20 14.50
CA LEU A 71 -2.41 3.91 13.51
C LEU A 71 -1.05 4.48 13.91
N GLU A 72 -1.02 5.71 14.42
CA GLU A 72 0.21 6.36 14.88
C GLU A 72 0.88 5.54 16.00
N GLY A 73 0.09 5.06 16.97
CA GLY A 73 0.55 4.19 18.05
C GLY A 73 0.82 2.73 17.65
N SER A 74 0.42 2.33 16.44
CA SER A 74 0.57 0.97 15.90
C SER A 74 1.69 0.86 14.87
N SER A 75 2.54 1.89 14.76
CA SER A 75 3.59 2.00 13.73
C SER A 75 4.62 0.87 13.78
N ASP A 76 4.77 0.17 14.89
CA ASP A 76 5.74 -0.93 15.02
C ASP A 76 5.27 -2.24 14.37
N TRP A 77 3.98 -2.37 14.06
CA TRP A 77 3.41 -3.65 13.59
C TRP A 77 2.41 -3.54 12.43
N VAL A 78 2.07 -2.32 11.97
CA VAL A 78 1.12 -2.11 10.86
C VAL A 78 1.76 -1.30 9.73
N THR A 79 1.71 -1.80 8.49
CA THR A 79 1.99 -0.97 7.31
C THR A 79 0.78 -0.10 7.00
N TRP A 80 0.97 1.22 6.89
CA TRP A 80 -0.12 2.15 6.62
C TRP A 80 0.30 3.40 5.85
N ILE A 81 -0.64 4.03 5.16
CA ILE A 81 -0.45 5.25 4.38
C ILE A 81 -1.53 6.26 4.76
N LYS A 82 -1.13 7.52 4.98
CA LYS A 82 -2.03 8.67 5.10
C LYS A 82 -1.80 9.63 3.94
N ALA A 83 -2.84 9.91 3.17
CA ALA A 83 -2.78 10.74 1.96
C ALA A 83 -4.03 11.61 1.78
N LYS A 84 -3.99 12.59 0.87
CA LYS A 84 -5.15 13.47 0.59
C LYS A 84 -6.19 12.80 -0.31
N SER A 85 -5.74 12.01 -1.27
CA SER A 85 -6.60 11.26 -2.18
C SER A 85 -5.97 9.93 -2.56
N VAL A 86 -6.81 9.02 -3.04
CA VAL A 86 -6.41 7.76 -3.65
C VAL A 86 -7.20 7.55 -4.93
N LYS A 87 -6.53 7.07 -5.97
CA LYS A 87 -7.15 6.49 -7.17
C LYS A 87 -6.71 5.04 -7.24
N TRP A 88 -7.54 4.18 -7.81
CA TRP A 88 -7.17 2.78 -8.02
C TRP A 88 -7.58 2.32 -9.41
N ARG A 89 -6.87 1.31 -9.91
CA ARG A 89 -7.22 0.60 -11.13
C ARG A 89 -6.87 -0.88 -11.01
N GLU A 90 -7.55 -1.70 -11.79
CA GLU A 90 -7.03 -3.03 -12.11
C GLU A 90 -5.73 -2.87 -12.90
N ALA A 91 -4.72 -3.65 -12.52
CA ALA A 91 -3.39 -3.55 -13.11
C ALA A 91 -2.88 -4.94 -13.50
N LEU A 92 -3.67 -5.64 -14.32
CA LEU A 92 -3.43 -7.02 -14.76
C LEU A 92 -2.08 -7.18 -15.45
N GLN A 93 -1.53 -6.11 -16.03
CA GLN A 93 -0.19 -6.12 -16.65
C GLN A 93 0.95 -6.38 -15.64
N TYR A 94 0.71 -6.26 -14.34
CA TYR A 94 1.69 -6.62 -13.31
C TYR A 94 1.60 -8.09 -12.85
N ILE A 95 0.65 -8.85 -13.40
CA ILE A 95 0.63 -10.30 -13.24
C ILE A 95 1.73 -10.86 -14.14
N GLY A 96 2.82 -11.32 -13.55
CA GLY A 96 3.76 -12.19 -14.26
C GLY A 96 3.16 -13.60 -14.42
N ASP A 97 3.66 -14.37 -15.39
CA ASP A 97 3.38 -15.82 -15.51
C ASP A 97 3.81 -16.62 -14.26
N SER A 98 4.56 -15.98 -13.36
CA SER A 98 5.04 -16.46 -12.07
C SER A 98 5.11 -15.31 -11.07
N THR A 99 5.01 -15.61 -9.77
CA THR A 99 5.14 -14.69 -8.63
C THR A 99 6.24 -13.65 -8.84
N VAL A 100 5.87 -12.36 -8.87
CA VAL A 100 6.81 -11.26 -9.12
C VAL A 100 7.68 -11.03 -7.88
N TYR A 101 8.91 -11.54 -7.90
CA TYR A 101 10.01 -10.91 -7.17
C TYR A 101 10.55 -9.84 -8.10
N VAL A 102 10.43 -8.56 -7.71
CA VAL A 102 10.88 -7.42 -8.52
C VAL A 102 12.30 -7.67 -9.03
N HIS A 103 12.44 -7.99 -10.32
CA HIS A 103 13.75 -8.10 -10.96
C HIS A 103 14.26 -6.67 -11.11
N LYS A 104 15.14 -6.24 -10.21
CA LYS A 104 15.95 -5.06 -10.46
C LYS A 104 16.95 -5.43 -11.54
N ASP A 105 16.76 -4.89 -12.74
CA ASP A 105 17.86 -4.70 -13.65
C ASP A 105 18.78 -3.65 -13.01
N LEU A 106 19.96 -4.10 -12.57
CA LEU A 106 21.10 -3.27 -12.17
C LEU A 106 21.99 -3.00 -13.39
#